data_AF-X0RI87-F1
#
_entry.id   AF-X0RI87-F1
#
_cell.length_a   1.000
_cell.length_b   1.000
_cell.length_c   1.000
_cell.angle_alpha   90.00
_cell.angle_beta   90.00
_cell.angle_gamma   90.00
#
_symmetry.space_group_name_H-M   'P 1'
#
loop_
_entity.id
_entity.type
_entity.pdbx_description
1 polymer ?
#
loop_
_entity_poly.entity_id
_entity_poly.type
_entity_poly.pdbx_seq_one_letter_code
_entity_poly.pdbx_strand_id
1 'polypeptide(L)'
;MGYSRTSNNYRPRRGGGPKRLARSPVGLTKAASQEMHALRAAKKRYGVDIGLLGMCEVRDQIQDGRSRLLERQSNRVTIHGVAWRGQPMVVAYDSLRHTLVTFLPLDFEPGVRPWR
;
A
#
# COMPACT_ATOMS: atom_id res chain seq x y z
N MET A 1 20.37 45.56 -37.05
CA MET A 1 19.54 44.66 -36.21
C MET A 1 20.39 43.44 -35.86
N GLY A 2 20.92 43.37 -34.64
CA GLY A 2 21.75 42.26 -34.18
C GLY A 2 21.32 41.86 -32.78
N TYR A 3 20.65 40.72 -32.65
CA TYR A 3 20.28 40.18 -31.35
C TYR A 3 21.43 39.35 -30.79
N SER A 4 22.03 39.85 -29.74
CA SER A 4 23.07 39.19 -28.95
C SER A 4 22.47 38.44 -27.77
N ARG A 5 22.93 37.21 -27.58
CA ARG A 5 23.13 36.47 -26.32
C ARG A 5 21.91 36.31 -25.39
N THR A 6 21.27 35.15 -25.48
CA THR A 6 20.66 34.51 -24.30
C THR A 6 21.57 33.39 -23.79
N SER A 7 22.06 33.60 -22.59
CA SER A 7 22.91 32.74 -21.78
C SER A 7 22.18 31.43 -21.46
N ASN A 8 22.78 30.32 -21.90
CA ASN A 8 22.36 28.97 -21.55
C ASN A 8 22.68 28.71 -20.07
N ASN A 9 21.68 28.79 -19.20
CA ASN A 9 21.78 28.45 -17.77
C ASN A 9 21.84 26.93 -17.59
N TYR A 10 22.94 26.30 -17.98
CA TYR A 10 23.21 24.91 -17.63
C TYR A 10 23.76 24.84 -16.20
N ARG A 11 22.89 24.66 -15.21
CA ARG A 11 23.30 24.28 -13.85
C ARG A 11 23.72 22.81 -13.86
N PRO A 12 24.99 22.46 -13.61
CA PRO A 12 25.36 21.07 -13.40
C PRO A 12 24.63 20.56 -12.15
N ARG A 13 23.81 19.52 -12.32
CA ARG A 13 23.15 18.82 -11.21
C ARG A 13 24.24 18.28 -10.29
N ARG A 14 24.26 18.79 -9.05
CA ARG A 14 25.16 18.32 -7.99
C ARG A 14 25.08 16.80 -7.89
N GLY A 15 26.26 16.20 -7.75
CA GLY A 15 26.54 14.78 -7.87
C GLY A 15 25.49 13.87 -7.26
N GLY A 16 25.01 12.94 -8.08
CA GLY A 16 24.58 11.64 -7.61
C GLY A 16 25.81 10.92 -7.05
N GLY A 17 26.15 11.21 -5.80
CA GLY A 17 27.02 10.33 -5.02
C GLY A 17 26.45 8.91 -5.06
N PRO A 18 27.29 7.87 -4.99
CA PRO A 18 26.81 6.50 -5.01
C PRO A 18 25.74 6.39 -3.93
N LYS A 19 24.50 6.08 -4.34
CA LYS A 19 23.46 5.69 -3.38
C LYS A 19 24.05 4.51 -2.66
N ARG A 20 24.58 4.73 -1.46
CA ARG A 20 24.99 3.66 -0.56
C ARG A 20 23.74 2.82 -0.41
N LEU A 21 23.68 1.71 -1.14
CA LEU A 21 22.80 0.61 -0.82
C LEU A 21 23.33 0.13 0.52
N ALA A 22 22.88 0.78 1.59
CA ALA A 22 23.00 0.28 2.93
C ALA A 22 22.18 -1.01 2.92
N ARG A 23 22.88 -2.09 2.56
CA ARG A 23 22.41 -3.45 2.67
C ARG A 23 22.05 -3.63 4.13
N SER A 24 20.75 -3.70 4.43
CA SER A 24 20.36 -4.44 5.62
C SER A 24 20.89 -5.87 5.42
N PRO A 25 21.64 -6.42 6.39
CA PRO A 25 22.29 -7.72 6.23
C PRO A 25 21.25 -8.83 5.99
N VAL A 26 20.02 -8.61 6.47
CA VAL A 26 18.76 -9.29 6.13
C VAL A 26 17.65 -8.25 6.27
N GLY A 27 17.41 -7.44 5.23
CA GLY A 27 16.44 -6.34 5.30
C GLY A 27 15.01 -6.81 5.14
N LEU A 28 14.17 -6.57 6.16
CA LEU A 28 12.72 -6.69 6.01
C LEU A 28 12.29 -5.89 4.79
N THR A 29 11.75 -6.60 3.79
CA THR A 29 11.26 -5.97 2.58
C THR A 29 10.10 -5.04 2.92
N LYS A 30 9.83 -4.04 2.06
CA LYS A 30 8.65 -3.19 2.22
C LYS A 30 7.36 -4.02 2.32
N ALA A 31 7.28 -5.14 1.59
CA ALA A 31 6.15 -6.06 1.67
C ALA A 31 6.03 -6.67 3.07
N ALA A 32 7.12 -7.19 3.64
CA ALA A 32 7.11 -7.73 5.01
C ALA A 32 6.72 -6.67 6.06
N SER A 33 7.16 -5.43 5.88
CA SER A 33 6.75 -4.32 6.76
C SER A 33 5.26 -3.98 6.62
N GLN A 34 4.71 -4.04 5.41
CA GLN A 34 3.28 -3.85 5.16
C GLN A 34 2.46 -4.98 5.79
N GLU A 35 2.89 -6.23 5.65
CA GLU A 35 2.23 -7.39 6.24
C GLU A 35 2.17 -7.29 7.77
N MET A 36 3.30 -6.98 8.42
CA MET A 36 3.33 -6.78 9.87
C MET A 36 2.43 -5.60 10.30
N HIS A 37 2.40 -4.53 9.51
CA HIS A 37 1.50 -3.40 9.78
C HIS A 37 0.03 -3.80 9.64
N ALA A 38 -0.32 -4.54 8.61
CA ALA A 38 -1.67 -5.03 8.37
C ALA A 38 -2.13 -5.95 9.50
N LEU A 39 -1.30 -6.90 9.95
CA LEU A 39 -1.61 -7.77 11.10
C LEU A 39 -1.91 -6.98 12.38
N ARG A 40 -1.08 -5.97 12.69
CA ARG A 40 -1.31 -5.09 13.85
C ARG A 40 -2.61 -4.30 13.71
N ALA A 41 -2.91 -3.82 12.50
CA ALA A 41 -4.14 -3.11 12.20
C ALA A 41 -5.38 -4.00 12.36
N ALA A 42 -5.32 -5.25 11.88
CA ALA A 42 -6.40 -6.23 12.06
C ALA A 42 -6.71 -6.44 13.55
N LYS A 43 -5.68 -6.72 14.35
CA LYS A 43 -5.82 -6.89 15.80
C LYS A 43 -6.42 -5.66 16.48
N LYS A 44 -5.97 -4.46 16.11
CA LYS A 44 -6.46 -3.20 16.70
C LYS A 44 -7.90 -2.87 16.30
N ARG A 45 -8.27 -3.07 15.03
CA ARG A 45 -9.56 -2.63 14.48
C ARG A 45 -10.67 -3.67 14.64
N TYR A 46 -10.32 -4.94 14.52
CA TYR A 46 -11.28 -6.05 14.50
C TYR A 46 -11.17 -6.97 15.71
N GLY A 47 -10.17 -6.77 16.59
CA GLY A 47 -9.96 -7.60 17.77
C GLY A 47 -9.49 -9.02 17.47
N VAL A 48 -9.12 -9.32 16.22
CA VAL A 48 -8.76 -10.67 15.76
C VAL A 48 -7.27 -10.81 15.50
N ASP A 49 -6.74 -11.99 15.84
CA ASP A 49 -5.40 -12.39 15.44
C ASP A 49 -5.48 -13.26 14.17
N ILE A 50 -5.31 -12.62 13.02
CA ILE A 50 -5.43 -13.26 11.70
C ILE A 50 -4.24 -14.21 11.42
N GLY A 51 -3.05 -13.89 11.96
CA GLY A 51 -1.81 -14.60 11.65
C GLY A 51 -1.41 -14.57 10.17
N LEU A 52 -0.27 -15.19 9.84
CA LEU A 52 0.22 -15.22 8.45
C LEU A 52 -0.69 -16.05 7.53
N LEU A 53 -1.25 -17.15 8.02
CA LEU A 53 -2.15 -18.00 7.24
C LEU A 53 -3.45 -17.26 6.87
N GLY A 54 -4.07 -16.58 7.83
CA GLY A 54 -5.28 -15.80 7.54
C GLY A 54 -5.02 -14.62 6.61
N MET A 55 -3.83 -14.01 6.66
CA MET A 55 -3.42 -13.01 5.66
C MET A 55 -3.36 -13.59 4.26
N CYS A 56 -2.80 -14.79 4.10
CA CYS A 56 -2.81 -15.51 2.82
C CYS A 56 -4.25 -15.79 2.37
N GLU A 57 -5.11 -16.30 3.26
CA GLU A 57 -6.52 -16.56 2.93
C GLU A 57 -7.25 -15.30 2.45
N VAL A 58 -7.05 -14.16 3.12
CA VAL A 58 -7.65 -12.88 2.71
C VAL A 58 -7.10 -12.41 1.37
N ARG A 59 -5.78 -12.53 1.14
CA ARG A 59 -5.15 -12.21 -0.15
C ARG A 59 -5.73 -13.07 -1.26
N ASP A 60 -5.85 -14.36 -1.02
CA ASP A 60 -6.32 -15.33 -2.01
C ASP A 60 -7.80 -15.07 -2.32
N GLN A 61 -8.64 -14.69 -1.33
CA GLN A 61 -10.01 -14.22 -1.60
C GLN A 61 -10.06 -13.00 -2.55
N ILE A 62 -9.11 -12.08 -2.43
CA ILE A 62 -9.02 -10.92 -3.34
C ILE A 62 -8.60 -11.35 -4.73
N GLN A 63 -7.55 -12.18 -4.83
CA GLN A 63 -7.00 -12.64 -6.10
C GLN A 63 -7.95 -13.55 -6.88
N ASP A 64 -8.72 -14.40 -6.18
CA ASP A 64 -9.72 -15.30 -6.75
C ASP A 64 -11.02 -14.57 -7.14
N GLY A 65 -11.14 -13.27 -6.89
CA GLY A 65 -12.38 -12.51 -7.16
C GLY A 65 -13.52 -12.82 -6.19
N ARG A 66 -13.24 -13.45 -5.03
CA ARG A 66 -14.22 -13.74 -3.97
C ARG A 66 -14.46 -12.55 -3.01
N SER A 67 -13.73 -11.45 -3.21
CA SER A 67 -13.90 -10.19 -2.47
C SER A 67 -14.79 -9.19 -3.22
N ARG A 68 -15.37 -8.23 -2.49
CA ARG A 68 -16.11 -7.12 -3.08
C ARG A 68 -15.20 -5.90 -3.22
N LEU A 69 -14.99 -5.39 -4.43
CA LEU A 69 -14.30 -4.11 -4.63
C LEU A 69 -15.19 -2.96 -4.10
N LEU A 70 -14.66 -2.13 -3.20
CA LEU A 70 -15.37 -0.96 -2.64
C LEU A 70 -14.90 0.33 -3.31
N GLU A 71 -13.59 0.54 -3.42
CA GLU A 71 -13.03 1.77 -4.00
C GLU A 71 -11.65 1.50 -4.61
N ARG A 72 -11.33 2.22 -5.69
CA ARG A 72 -9.97 2.28 -6.22
C ARG A 72 -9.30 3.59 -5.79
N GLN A 73 -8.36 3.50 -4.83
CA GLN A 73 -7.63 4.66 -4.31
C GLN A 73 -6.54 5.17 -5.28
N SER A 74 -5.91 4.25 -6.01
CA SER A 74 -4.92 4.59 -7.03
C SER A 74 -4.86 3.52 -8.11
N ASN A 75 -3.98 3.69 -9.10
CA ASN A 75 -3.73 2.66 -10.12
C ASN A 75 -3.28 1.32 -9.50
N ARG A 76 -2.66 1.32 -8.32
CA ARG A 76 -2.18 0.09 -7.67
C ARG A 76 -2.93 -0.31 -6.38
N VAL A 77 -3.48 0.64 -5.63
CA VAL A 77 -4.14 0.38 -4.35
C VAL A 77 -5.66 0.35 -4.54
N THR A 78 -6.27 -0.77 -4.17
CA THR A 78 -7.72 -0.98 -4.17
C THR A 78 -8.19 -1.34 -2.78
N ILE A 79 -9.41 -0.94 -2.44
CA ILE A 79 -10.07 -1.24 -1.18
C ILE A 79 -11.12 -2.31 -1.44
N HIS A 80 -11.03 -3.41 -0.69
CA HIS A 80 -11.91 -4.56 -0.82
C HIS A 80 -12.64 -4.82 0.51
N GLY A 81 -13.90 -5.21 0.40
CA GLY A 81 -14.64 -5.90 1.45
C GLY A 81 -14.43 -7.40 1.33
N VAL A 82 -14.00 -8.04 2.41
CA VAL A 82 -13.72 -9.47 2.51
C VAL A 82 -14.45 -10.06 3.71
N ALA A 83 -14.70 -11.36 3.70
CA ALA A 83 -15.25 -12.07 4.85
C ALA A 83 -14.23 -13.10 5.31
N TRP A 84 -13.63 -12.89 6.47
CA TRP A 84 -12.69 -13.84 7.06
C TRP A 84 -13.33 -14.50 8.27
N ARG A 85 -13.50 -15.83 8.23
CA ARG A 85 -14.17 -16.63 9.27
C ARG A 85 -15.55 -16.07 9.67
N GLY A 86 -16.32 -15.60 8.69
CA GLY A 86 -17.65 -15.02 8.90
C GLY A 86 -17.65 -13.57 9.41
N GLN A 87 -16.49 -12.98 9.70
CA GLN A 87 -16.38 -11.58 10.10
C GLN A 87 -16.10 -10.70 8.87
N PRO A 88 -16.97 -9.71 8.58
CA PRO A 88 -16.73 -8.77 7.49
C PRO A 88 -15.58 -7.85 7.84
N MET A 89 -14.69 -7.61 6.88
CA MET A 89 -13.53 -6.75 7.02
C MET A 89 -13.34 -5.91 5.76
N VAL A 90 -12.74 -4.75 5.94
CA VAL A 90 -12.35 -3.85 4.86
C VAL A 90 -10.83 -3.82 4.81
N VAL A 91 -10.25 -4.03 3.64
CA VAL A 91 -8.80 -4.15 3.47
C VAL A 91 -8.30 -3.35 2.27
N ALA A 92 -7.15 -2.71 2.42
CA ALA A 92 -6.44 -2.07 1.32
C ALA A 92 -5.41 -3.05 0.75
N TYR A 93 -5.47 -3.29 -0.55
CA TYR A 93 -4.63 -4.23 -1.28
C TYR A 93 -3.73 -3.50 -2.28
N ASP A 94 -2.43 -3.80 -2.27
CA ASP A 94 -1.48 -3.31 -3.27
C ASP A 94 -1.28 -4.39 -4.35
N SER A 95 -1.90 -4.16 -5.51
CA SER A 95 -1.85 -5.07 -6.66
C SER A 95 -0.46 -5.27 -7.24
N LEU A 96 0.47 -4.31 -7.08
CA LEU A 96 1.83 -4.43 -7.61
C LEU A 96 2.72 -5.29 -6.70
N ARG A 97 2.48 -5.24 -5.38
CA ARG A 97 3.24 -6.00 -4.38
C ARG A 97 2.55 -7.29 -3.97
N HIS A 98 1.32 -7.52 -4.45
CA HIS A 98 0.45 -8.62 -4.06
C HIS A 98 0.31 -8.78 -2.54
N THR A 99 0.25 -7.67 -1.81
CA THR A 99 0.21 -7.68 -0.34
C THR A 99 -0.87 -6.75 0.20
N LEU A 100 -1.36 -7.08 1.39
CA LEU A 100 -2.31 -6.25 2.13
C LEU A 100 -1.54 -5.10 2.79
N VAL A 101 -1.98 -3.88 2.53
CA VAL A 101 -1.35 -2.67 3.07
C VAL A 101 -1.82 -2.42 4.50
N THR A 102 -3.13 -2.47 4.73
CA THR A 102 -3.75 -2.24 6.04
C THR A 102 -5.20 -2.72 6.04
N PHE A 103 -5.76 -2.95 7.23
CA PHE A 103 -7.19 -3.22 7.44
C PHE A 103 -7.88 -1.89 7.74
N LEU A 104 -8.95 -1.49 7.06
CA LEU A 104 -9.65 -0.21 7.33
C LEU A 104 -10.74 -0.40 8.40
N PRO A 105 -11.33 0.69 8.93
CA PRO A 105 -12.52 0.61 9.77
C PRO A 105 -13.70 -0.05 9.03
N LEU A 106 -14.62 -0.67 9.77
CA LEU A 106 -15.79 -1.35 9.19
C LEU A 106 -16.78 -0.34 8.59
N ASP A 107 -16.87 0.85 9.17
CA ASP A 107 -17.63 2.02 8.73
C ASP A 107 -16.90 2.83 7.64
N PHE A 108 -15.96 2.20 6.91
CA PHE A 108 -15.32 2.87 5.79
C PHE A 108 -16.33 3.12 4.67
N GLU A 109 -16.68 4.40 4.48
CA GLU A 109 -17.56 4.86 3.40
C GLU A 109 -16.74 5.29 2.17
N PRO A 110 -16.85 4.56 1.04
CA PRO A 110 -16.08 4.87 -0.16
C PRO A 110 -16.50 6.24 -0.74
N GLY A 111 -15.51 7.02 -1.21
CA GLY A 111 -15.74 8.32 -1.86
C GLY A 111 -15.96 9.51 -0.91
N VAL A 112 -16.16 9.28 0.39
CA VAL A 112 -16.15 10.35 1.39
C VAL A 112 -14.68 10.71 1.66
N ARG A 113 -14.24 11.92 1.28
CA ARG A 113 -12.93 12.43 1.68
C ARG A 113 -13.09 13.20 2.98
N PRO A 114 -12.71 12.63 4.15
CA PRO A 114 -12.92 13.31 5.44
C PRO A 114 -12.05 14.57 5.64
N TRP A 115 -11.12 14.89 4.73
CA TRP A 115 -10.19 16.00 4.88
C TRP A 115 -10.10 16.81 3.57
N ARG A 116 -10.71 17.99 3.57
CA ARG A 116 -10.42 19.11 2.66
C ARG A 116 -10.02 20.31 3.51
#